data_AF-A0A2W4AAZ2-F1
#
_entry.id   AF-A0A2W4AAZ2-F1
#
_cell.length_a   1.000
_cell.length_b   1.000
_cell.length_c   1.000
_cell.angle_alpha   90.00
_cell.angle_beta   90.00
_cell.angle_gamma   90.00
#
_symmetry.space_group_name_H-M   'P 1'
#
loop_
_entity.id
_entity.type
_entity.pdbx_description
1 polymer ?
#
loop_
_entity_poly.entity_id
_entity_poly.type
_entity_poly.pdbx_seq_one_letter_code
_entity_poly.pdbx_strand_id
1 'polypeptide(L)'
;MSSEAKVPSKKTKERYDLFVADYLQHFNATKATITAGYSKKTARQQGYKLLTIVYIKEKIQIEMKRLRDRMKDEGLRSFAMLIGIAIDTEEKIQKHNEAEVEIERLNDLIGEINLELAELGYERSNVQRVADAIDGRKKELKERKRGLLAHKETLDAQAIELEMKLRKLLNEKSKHERHYLPTKDWEKLQSLKKSIFQDILDRGGFKAIDEIKHSGAVNVNNPLDGLTEEELRRLANGP
;
A
#
# COMPACT_ATOMS: atom_id res chain seq x y z
N MET A 1 31.83 -3.55 4.83
CA MET A 1 31.93 -2.12 4.47
C MET A 1 30.65 -1.44 4.93
N SER A 2 30.69 -0.74 6.08
CA SER A 2 29.53 0.00 6.58
C SER A 2 29.20 1.11 5.60
N SER A 3 28.05 1.02 4.94
CA SER A 3 27.54 2.13 4.13
C SER A 3 27.22 3.29 5.08
N GLU A 4 28.03 4.34 5.04
CA GLU A 4 27.68 5.62 5.66
C GLU A 4 26.30 6.03 5.14
N ALA A 5 25.31 6.04 6.03
CA ALA A 5 23.95 6.45 5.69
C ALA A 5 23.99 7.93 5.28
N LYS A 6 23.85 8.18 3.98
CA LYS A 6 23.88 9.52 3.38
C LYS A 6 22.86 10.41 4.10
N VAL A 7 23.34 11.43 4.83
CA VAL A 7 22.49 12.34 5.59
C VAL A 7 21.57 13.11 4.61
N PRO A 8 20.24 13.09 4.82
CA PRO A 8 19.31 13.75 3.91
C PRO A 8 19.51 15.27 3.89
N SER A 9 19.36 15.87 2.70
CA SER A 9 19.44 17.33 2.51
C SER A 9 18.39 18.08 3.35
N LYS A 10 18.58 19.37 3.61
CA LYS A 10 17.63 20.20 4.37
C LYS A 10 16.19 20.10 3.83
N LYS A 11 16.02 20.27 2.51
CA LYS A 11 14.72 20.16 1.82
C LYS A 11 14.13 18.74 1.90
N THR A 12 14.98 17.72 1.89
CA THR A 12 14.54 16.32 2.06
C THR A 12 14.07 16.07 3.48
N LYS A 13 14.78 16.59 4.49
CA LYS A 13 14.38 16.51 5.90
C LYS A 13 13.04 17.20 6.15
N GLU A 14 12.82 18.38 5.57
CA GLU A 14 11.53 19.10 5.68
C GLU A 14 10.36 18.24 5.14
N ARG A 15 10.54 17.59 3.99
CA ARG A 15 9.52 16.66 3.46
C ARG A 15 9.33 15.42 4.33
N TYR A 16 10.41 14.86 4.88
CA TYR A 16 10.33 13.74 5.82
C TYR A 16 9.63 14.13 7.11
N ASP A 17 9.89 15.33 7.62
CA ASP A 17 9.23 15.84 8.83
C ASP A 17 7.74 16.07 8.59
N LEU A 18 7.34 16.62 7.43
CA LEU A 18 5.94 16.72 7.01
C LEU A 18 5.27 15.35 6.89
N PHE A 19 5.97 14.39 6.27
CA PHE A 19 5.50 13.01 6.18
C PHE A 19 5.31 12.42 7.58
N VAL A 20 6.28 12.56 8.48
CA VAL A 20 6.21 12.02 9.84
C VAL A 20 5.06 12.69 10.62
N ALA A 21 4.89 14.00 10.52
CA ALA A 21 3.82 14.71 11.19
C ALA A 21 2.43 14.22 10.76
N ASP A 22 2.17 14.17 9.44
CA ASP A 22 0.88 13.69 8.92
C ASP A 22 0.70 12.18 9.15
N TYR A 23 1.78 11.39 9.10
CA TYR A 23 1.76 9.96 9.38
C TYR A 23 1.44 9.69 10.85
N LEU A 24 2.02 10.42 11.79
CA LEU A 24 1.69 10.25 13.22
C LEU A 24 0.29 10.76 13.57
N GLN A 25 -0.27 11.65 12.76
CA GLN A 25 -1.64 12.13 12.92
C GLN A 25 -2.69 11.16 12.32
N HIS A 26 -2.40 10.52 11.19
CA HIS A 26 -3.41 9.73 10.47
C HIS A 26 -3.08 8.25 10.32
N PHE A 27 -1.84 7.86 10.64
CA PHE A 27 -1.25 6.53 10.42
C PHE A 27 -1.54 5.96 9.04
N ASN A 28 -1.59 6.84 8.04
CA ASN A 28 -1.84 6.51 6.66
C ASN A 28 -0.65 7.00 5.84
N ALA A 29 0.26 6.07 5.53
CA ALA A 29 1.48 6.39 4.79
C ALA A 29 1.17 7.00 3.41
N THR A 30 0.14 6.51 2.73
CA THR A 30 -0.28 7.05 1.43
C THR A 30 -0.75 8.50 1.56
N LYS A 31 -1.60 8.81 2.54
CA LYS A 31 -2.07 10.19 2.81
C LYS A 31 -0.91 11.09 3.20
N ALA A 32 -0.07 10.65 4.14
CA ALA A 32 1.10 11.39 4.60
C ALA A 32 2.10 11.68 3.47
N THR A 33 2.24 10.75 2.53
CA THR A 33 3.07 10.93 1.34
C THR A 33 2.49 12.01 0.41
N ILE A 34 1.18 12.03 0.22
CA ILE A 34 0.50 13.08 -0.56
C ILE A 34 0.66 14.43 0.14
N THR A 35 0.42 14.50 1.46
CA THR A 35 0.58 15.72 2.27
C THR A 35 2.02 16.24 2.23
N ALA A 36 3.01 15.34 2.25
CA ALA A 36 4.43 15.69 2.12
C ALA A 36 4.84 16.15 0.71
N GLY A 37 3.89 16.25 -0.23
CA GLY A 37 4.09 16.82 -1.56
C GLY A 37 4.61 15.83 -2.60
N TYR A 38 4.46 14.52 -2.37
CA TYR A 38 4.78 13.50 -3.37
C TYR A 38 3.60 13.23 -4.31
N SER A 39 3.88 12.64 -5.46
CA SER A 39 2.88 12.35 -6.49
C SER A 39 1.80 11.40 -5.99
N LYS A 40 0.53 11.81 -6.10
CA LYS A 40 -0.64 10.97 -5.75
C LYS A 40 -0.61 9.61 -6.44
N LYS A 41 -0.21 9.56 -7.72
CA LYS A 41 -0.15 8.32 -8.53
C LYS A 41 0.79 7.27 -7.94
N THR A 42 1.83 7.69 -7.22
CA THR A 42 2.86 6.80 -6.66
C THR A 42 2.91 6.84 -5.13
N ALA A 43 1.94 7.51 -4.50
CA ALA A 43 1.97 7.77 -3.06
C ALA A 43 1.92 6.50 -2.22
N ARG A 44 1.18 5.46 -2.67
CA ARG A 44 1.13 4.16 -1.98
C ARG A 44 2.53 3.54 -1.91
N GLN A 45 3.19 3.37 -3.06
CA GLN A 45 4.54 2.79 -3.14
C GLN A 45 5.59 3.66 -2.43
N GLN A 46 5.52 4.99 -2.61
CA GLN A 46 6.46 5.91 -1.97
C GLN A 46 6.29 5.95 -0.46
N GLY A 47 5.07 5.87 0.06
CA GLY A 47 4.81 5.83 1.50
C GLY A 47 5.48 4.65 2.20
N TYR A 48 5.42 3.47 1.59
CA TYR A 48 6.14 2.30 2.11
C TYR A 48 7.64 2.51 2.13
N LYS A 49 8.19 3.05 1.04
CA LYS A 49 9.62 3.35 0.96
C LYS A 49 10.02 4.36 2.04
N LEU A 50 9.23 5.41 2.27
CA LEU A 50 9.50 6.42 3.29
C LEU A 50 9.57 5.82 4.71
N LEU A 51 8.69 4.88 5.06
CA LEU A 51 8.73 4.20 6.36
C LEU A 51 9.98 3.33 6.58
N THR A 52 10.71 2.97 5.52
CA THR A 52 11.96 2.20 5.65
C THR A 52 13.19 3.07 5.94
N ILE A 53 13.09 4.39 5.72
CA ILE A 53 14.21 5.33 5.84
C ILE A 53 14.60 5.51 7.31
N VAL A 54 15.90 5.39 7.60
CA VAL A 54 16.47 5.47 8.97
C VAL A 54 16.03 6.74 9.69
N TYR A 55 16.20 7.91 9.07
CA TYR A 55 15.78 9.20 9.65
C TYR A 55 14.28 9.22 10.03
N ILE A 56 13.42 8.70 9.16
CA ILE A 56 11.96 8.67 9.41
C ILE A 56 11.64 7.73 10.56
N LYS A 57 12.26 6.54 10.59
CA LYS A 57 12.11 5.59 11.70
C LYS A 57 12.53 6.19 13.04
N GLU A 58 13.71 6.81 13.09
CA GLU A 58 14.23 7.46 14.28
C GLU A 58 13.31 8.59 14.76
N LYS A 59 12.84 9.44 13.83
CA LYS A 59 11.91 10.54 14.14
C LYS A 59 10.59 10.01 14.72
N ILE A 60 10.00 9.00 14.08
CA ILE A 60 8.79 8.32 14.58
C ILE A 60 9.04 7.76 15.98
N GLN A 61 10.16 7.08 16.21
CA GLN A 61 10.48 6.52 17.52
C GLN A 61 10.62 7.58 18.61
N ILE A 62 11.27 8.71 18.31
CA ILE A 62 11.42 9.85 19.22
C ILE A 62 10.06 10.44 19.56
N GLU A 63 9.22 10.71 18.57
CA GLU A 63 7.90 11.29 18.80
C GLU A 63 6.97 10.33 19.55
N MET A 64 7.04 9.03 19.24
CA MET A 64 6.35 8.00 20.01
C MET A 64 6.88 7.90 21.45
N LYS A 65 8.17 8.11 21.67
CA LYS A 65 8.75 8.17 23.02
C LYS A 65 8.24 9.38 23.79
N ARG A 66 8.22 10.56 23.16
CA ARG A 66 7.65 11.78 23.75
C ARG A 66 6.18 11.60 24.10
N LEU A 67 5.42 10.97 23.19
CA LEU A 67 4.03 10.62 23.43
C LEU A 67 3.90 9.72 24.66
N ARG A 68 4.71 8.66 24.76
CA ARG A 68 4.76 7.78 25.96
C ARG A 68 5.12 8.54 27.24
N ASP A 69 6.10 9.43 27.19
CA ASP A 69 6.57 10.19 28.36
C ASP A 69 5.52 11.19 28.86
N ARG A 70 4.70 11.80 27.97
CA ARG A 70 3.57 12.66 28.35
C ARG A 70 2.43 11.91 29.06
N MET A 71 2.41 10.58 29.00
CA MET A 71 1.24 9.75 29.34
C MET A 71 1.49 8.83 30.55
N LYS A 72 2.39 9.21 31.46
CA LYS A 72 2.89 8.34 32.55
C LYS A 72 1.91 7.98 33.67
N ASP A 73 0.73 8.60 33.79
CA ASP A 73 -0.24 8.27 34.85
C ASP A 73 -1.39 7.35 34.37
N GLU A 74 -1.51 6.20 35.05
CA GLU A 74 -2.56 5.15 35.10
C GLU A 74 -3.24 4.62 33.81
N GLY A 75 -3.11 5.25 32.64
CA GLY A 75 -3.71 4.83 31.36
C GLY A 75 -2.88 3.85 30.50
N LEU A 76 -1.70 3.46 30.96
CA LEU A 76 -0.62 2.83 30.15
C LEU A 76 -0.90 1.43 29.61
N ARG A 77 -1.65 0.55 30.32
CA ARG A 77 -1.95 -0.80 29.80
C ARG A 77 -2.91 -0.75 28.63
N SER A 78 -3.97 0.04 28.75
CA SER A 78 -4.95 0.23 27.69
C SER A 78 -4.31 0.86 26.45
N PHE A 79 -3.39 1.81 26.65
CA PHE A 79 -2.66 2.45 25.55
C PHE A 79 -1.65 1.52 24.86
N ALA A 80 -0.85 0.76 25.62
CA ALA A 80 0.07 -0.22 25.05
C ALA A 80 -0.67 -1.32 24.27
N MET A 81 -1.84 -1.75 24.77
CA MET A 81 -2.72 -2.68 24.06
C MET A 81 -3.26 -2.08 22.76
N LEU A 82 -3.71 -0.83 22.76
CA LEU A 82 -4.18 -0.15 21.55
C LEU A 82 -3.06 0.01 20.51
N ILE A 83 -1.84 0.38 20.93
CA ILE A 83 -0.68 0.42 20.03
C ILE A 83 -0.37 -0.96 19.44
N GLY A 84 -0.43 -2.02 20.27
CA GLY A 84 -0.25 -3.39 19.79
C GLY A 84 -1.27 -3.75 18.72
N ILE A 85 -2.56 -3.50 18.97
CA ILE A 85 -3.61 -3.77 17.99
C ILE A 85 -3.44 -2.89 16.74
N ALA A 86 -3.01 -1.64 16.87
CA ALA A 86 -2.71 -0.76 15.74
C ALA A 86 -1.57 -1.31 14.85
N ILE A 87 -0.51 -1.84 15.46
CA ILE A 87 0.60 -2.47 14.73
C ILE A 87 0.13 -3.76 14.05
N ASP A 88 -0.60 -4.62 14.76
CA ASP A 88 -1.11 -5.89 14.22
C ASP A 88 -2.09 -5.67 13.07
N THR A 89 -2.95 -4.66 13.19
CA THR A 89 -3.88 -4.29 12.11
C THR A 89 -3.15 -3.72 10.91
N GLU A 90 -2.09 -2.93 11.11
CA GLU A 90 -1.23 -2.44 10.02
C GLU A 90 -0.52 -3.59 9.30
N GLU A 91 0.02 -4.55 10.03
CA GLU A 91 0.69 -5.72 9.45
C GLU A 91 -0.28 -6.57 8.62
N LYS A 92 -1.48 -6.81 9.13
CA LYS A 92 -2.54 -7.51 8.37
C LYS A 92 -2.94 -6.73 7.13
N ILE A 93 -3.04 -5.41 7.26
CA ILE A 93 -3.36 -4.52 6.14
C ILE A 93 -2.30 -4.60 5.05
N GLN A 94 -1.03 -4.65 5.47
CA GLN A 94 0.10 -4.77 4.57
C GLN A 94 0.10 -6.09 3.81
N LYS A 95 -0.08 -7.20 4.52
CA LYS A 95 -0.15 -8.55 3.93
C LYS A 95 -1.31 -8.67 2.93
N HIS A 96 -2.46 -8.07 3.24
CA HIS A 96 -3.58 -8.00 2.30
C HIS A 96 -3.22 -7.27 1.01
N ASN A 97 -2.62 -6.08 1.12
CA ASN A 97 -2.22 -5.29 -0.04
C ASN A 97 -1.19 -6.01 -0.93
N GLU A 98 -0.23 -6.69 -0.31
CA GLU A 98 0.78 -7.48 -1.03
C GLU A 98 0.14 -8.68 -1.74
N ALA A 99 -0.80 -9.36 -1.07
CA ALA A 99 -1.54 -10.46 -1.66
C ALA A 99 -2.43 -10.01 -2.83
N GLU A 100 -3.14 -8.88 -2.69
CA GLU A 100 -3.98 -8.30 -3.73
C GLU A 100 -3.19 -8.08 -5.04
N VAL A 101 -2.04 -7.42 -4.96
CA VAL A 101 -1.19 -7.12 -6.11
C VAL A 101 -0.67 -8.40 -6.79
N GLU A 102 -0.22 -9.38 -6.00
CA GLU A 102 0.30 -10.62 -6.59
C GLU A 102 -0.82 -11.50 -7.16
N ILE A 103 -2.01 -11.52 -6.55
CA ILE A 103 -3.18 -12.21 -7.09
C ILE A 103 -3.61 -11.60 -8.42
N GLU A 104 -3.63 -10.27 -8.53
CA GLU A 104 -3.95 -9.57 -9.79
C GLU A 104 -2.97 -9.98 -10.89
N ARG A 105 -1.66 -9.89 -10.62
CA ARG A 105 -0.61 -10.33 -11.56
C ARG A 105 -0.76 -11.79 -11.97
N LEU A 106 -1.04 -12.68 -11.02
CA LEU A 106 -1.21 -14.11 -11.30
C LEU A 106 -2.47 -14.37 -12.13
N ASN A 107 -3.56 -13.63 -11.91
CA ASN A 107 -4.76 -13.74 -12.74
C ASN A 107 -4.50 -13.35 -14.19
N ASP A 108 -3.71 -12.31 -14.44
CA ASP A 108 -3.33 -11.90 -15.79
C ASP A 108 -2.57 -13.02 -16.51
N LEU A 109 -1.53 -13.57 -15.87
CA LEU A 109 -0.75 -14.69 -16.42
C LEU A 109 -1.60 -15.95 -16.64
N ILE A 110 -2.52 -16.24 -15.72
CA ILE A 110 -3.47 -17.36 -15.87
C ILE A 110 -4.40 -17.10 -17.07
N GLY A 111 -4.86 -15.86 -17.25
CA GLY A 111 -5.69 -15.45 -18.37
C GLY A 111 -4.99 -15.65 -19.71
N GLU A 112 -3.72 -15.23 -19.81
CA GLU A 112 -2.89 -15.43 -21.00
C GLU A 112 -2.73 -16.92 -21.35
N ILE A 113 -2.40 -17.76 -20.37
CA ILE A 113 -2.25 -19.21 -20.60
C ILE A 113 -3.57 -19.86 -20.99
N ASN A 114 -4.69 -19.46 -20.39
CA ASN A 114 -6.00 -19.98 -20.76
C ASN A 114 -6.38 -19.62 -22.20
N LEU A 115 -6.01 -18.43 -22.66
CA LEU A 115 -6.22 -18.02 -24.05
C LEU A 115 -5.39 -18.89 -24.99
N GLU A 116 -4.10 -19.08 -24.70
CA GLU A 116 -3.21 -19.93 -25.50
C GLU A 116 -3.68 -21.39 -25.54
N LEU A 117 -4.15 -21.94 -24.41
CA LEU A 117 -4.75 -23.27 -24.36
C LEU A 117 -6.03 -23.38 -25.19
N ALA A 118 -6.85 -22.32 -25.24
CA ALA A 118 -8.04 -22.30 -26.08
C ALA A 118 -7.69 -22.30 -27.57
N GLU A 119 -6.67 -21.53 -27.97
CA GLU A 119 -6.15 -21.51 -29.35
C GLU A 119 -5.60 -22.87 -29.77
N LEU A 120 -4.73 -23.47 -28.94
CA LEU A 120 -4.21 -24.83 -29.18
C LEU A 120 -5.35 -25.86 -29.27
N GLY A 121 -6.35 -25.75 -28.40
CA GLY A 121 -7.55 -26.61 -28.43
C GLY A 121 -8.31 -26.51 -29.75
N TYR A 122 -8.46 -25.30 -30.28
CA TYR A 122 -9.09 -25.04 -31.58
C TYR A 122 -8.26 -25.60 -32.75
N GLU A 123 -6.96 -25.34 -32.77
CA GLU A 123 -6.04 -25.87 -33.78
C GLU A 123 -6.03 -27.40 -33.79
N ARG A 124 -5.92 -28.02 -32.62
CA ARG A 124 -5.98 -29.48 -32.45
C ARG A 124 -7.26 -30.07 -33.02
N SER A 125 -8.41 -29.46 -32.73
CA SER A 125 -9.70 -29.88 -33.26
C SER A 125 -9.76 -29.80 -34.79
N ASN A 126 -9.23 -28.71 -35.36
CA ASN A 126 -9.14 -28.54 -36.80
C ASN A 126 -8.23 -29.57 -37.46
N VAL A 127 -7.03 -29.79 -36.92
CA VAL A 127 -6.08 -30.79 -37.43
C VAL A 127 -6.70 -32.19 -37.40
N GLN A 128 -7.37 -32.55 -36.28
CA GLN A 128 -8.07 -33.83 -36.14
C GLN A 128 -9.17 -33.98 -37.20
N ARG A 129 -10.03 -32.96 -37.37
CA ARG A 129 -11.11 -32.96 -38.36
C ARG A 129 -10.58 -33.16 -39.78
N VAL A 130 -9.48 -32.49 -40.14
CA VAL A 130 -8.84 -32.65 -41.46
C VAL A 130 -8.26 -34.05 -41.61
N ALA A 131 -7.61 -34.60 -40.58
CA ALA A 131 -7.05 -35.95 -40.61
C ALA A 131 -8.13 -37.02 -40.75
N ASP A 132 -9.30 -36.84 -40.12
CA ASP A 132 -10.43 -37.76 -40.18
C ASP A 132 -11.10 -37.77 -41.54
N ALA A 133 -11.16 -36.62 -42.22
CA ALA A 133 -11.68 -36.50 -43.58
C ALA A 133 -10.79 -37.14 -44.66
N ILE A 134 -9.53 -37.46 -44.35
CA ILE A 134 -8.61 -38.09 -45.31
C ILE A 134 -8.80 -39.61 -45.35
N ASP A 135 -9.13 -40.10 -46.54
CA ASP A 135 -9.14 -41.52 -46.89
C ASP A 135 -7.70 -42.05 -47.10
N GLY A 136 -7.26 -42.94 -46.19
CA GLY A 136 -5.89 -43.45 -46.12
C GLY A 136 -5.55 -44.57 -47.10
N ARG A 137 -6.39 -44.87 -48.09
CA ARG A 137 -6.15 -45.97 -49.05
C ARG A 137 -4.98 -45.71 -50.01
N LYS A 138 -4.77 -44.46 -50.44
CA LYS A 138 -3.61 -44.08 -51.28
C LYS A 138 -2.40 -43.74 -50.40
N LYS A 139 -1.20 -44.19 -50.81
CA LYS A 139 0.06 -43.99 -50.06
C LYS A 139 0.30 -42.52 -49.67
N GLU A 140 0.14 -41.60 -50.62
CA GLU A 140 0.32 -40.15 -50.39
C GLU A 140 -0.67 -39.60 -49.35
N LEU A 141 -1.94 -40.00 -49.42
CA LEU A 141 -2.98 -39.59 -48.48
C LEU A 141 -2.74 -40.17 -47.08
N LYS A 142 -2.24 -41.40 -47.00
CA LYS A 142 -1.82 -42.04 -45.74
C LYS A 142 -0.66 -41.28 -45.09
N GLU A 143 0.35 -40.90 -45.88
CA GLU A 143 1.49 -40.10 -45.39
C GLU A 143 1.04 -38.72 -44.91
N ARG A 144 0.15 -38.05 -45.66
CA ARG A 144 -0.45 -36.76 -45.24
C ARG A 144 -1.22 -36.89 -43.93
N LYS A 145 -2.08 -37.91 -43.79
CA LYS A 145 -2.83 -38.17 -42.55
C LYS A 145 -1.88 -38.40 -41.37
N ARG A 146 -0.81 -39.17 -41.57
CA ARG A 146 0.21 -39.38 -40.53
C ARG A 146 0.90 -38.08 -40.11
N GLY A 147 1.24 -37.21 -41.08
CA GLY A 147 1.84 -35.90 -40.78
C GLY A 147 0.93 -35.00 -39.94
N LEU A 148 -0.38 -34.97 -40.24
CA LEU A 148 -1.35 -34.23 -39.45
C LEU A 148 -1.48 -34.77 -38.02
N LEU A 149 -1.51 -36.09 -37.85
CA LEU A 149 -1.54 -36.70 -36.51
C LEU A 149 -0.26 -36.42 -35.71
N ALA A 150 0.91 -36.43 -36.34
CA ALA A 150 2.16 -36.04 -35.67
C ALA A 150 2.18 -34.56 -35.27
N HIS A 151 1.61 -33.68 -36.11
CA HIS A 151 1.45 -32.27 -35.74
C HIS A 151 0.48 -32.12 -34.56
N LYS A 152 -0.63 -32.87 -34.55
CA LYS A 152 -1.55 -32.91 -33.41
C LYS A 152 -0.87 -33.34 -32.11
N GLU A 153 -0.04 -34.38 -32.16
CA GLU A 153 0.76 -34.82 -31.00
C GLU A 153 1.69 -33.72 -30.48
N THR A 154 2.23 -32.89 -31.39
CA THR A 154 3.04 -31.72 -31.01
C THR A 154 2.20 -30.65 -30.29
N LEU A 155 1.01 -30.36 -30.80
CA LEU A 155 0.07 -29.43 -30.15
C LEU A 155 -0.39 -29.96 -28.78
N ASP A 156 -0.63 -31.27 -28.66
CA ASP A 156 -0.96 -31.91 -27.39
C ASP A 156 0.19 -31.78 -26.37
N ALA A 157 1.45 -31.95 -26.80
CA ALA A 157 2.60 -31.75 -25.94
C ALA A 157 2.74 -30.30 -25.45
N GLN A 158 2.50 -29.32 -26.33
CA GLN A 158 2.50 -27.90 -25.97
C GLN A 158 1.39 -27.58 -24.96
N ALA A 159 0.18 -28.10 -25.18
CA ALA A 159 -0.94 -27.92 -24.26
C ALA A 159 -0.62 -28.49 -22.86
N ILE A 160 -0.02 -29.68 -22.78
CA ILE A 160 0.41 -30.27 -21.50
C ILE A 160 1.42 -29.36 -20.77
N GLU A 161 2.38 -28.78 -21.48
CA GLU A 161 3.36 -27.87 -20.87
C GLU A 161 2.68 -26.63 -20.26
N LEU A 162 1.73 -26.05 -21.00
CA LEU A 162 0.95 -24.90 -20.53
C LEU A 162 0.04 -25.26 -19.35
N GLU A 163 -0.61 -26.42 -19.36
CA GLU A 163 -1.40 -26.93 -18.23
C GLU A 163 -0.54 -27.10 -16.97
N MET A 164 0.70 -27.58 -17.11
CA MET A 164 1.65 -27.67 -16.00
C MET A 164 2.03 -26.28 -15.46
N LYS A 165 2.25 -25.29 -16.34
CA LYS A 165 2.51 -23.90 -15.94
C LYS A 165 1.30 -23.30 -15.22
N LEU A 166 0.10 -23.46 -15.78
CA LEU A 166 -1.16 -23.03 -15.19
C LEU A 166 -1.34 -23.59 -13.77
N ARG A 167 -1.07 -24.88 -13.58
CA ARG A 167 -1.18 -25.52 -12.27
C ARG A 167 -0.21 -24.93 -11.23
N LYS A 168 1.01 -24.57 -11.65
CA LYS A 168 1.98 -23.88 -10.77
C LYS A 168 1.48 -22.50 -10.37
N LEU A 169 0.97 -21.71 -11.33
CA LEU A 169 0.43 -20.37 -11.06
C LEU A 169 -0.79 -20.41 -10.13
N LEU A 170 -1.71 -21.35 -10.35
CA LEU A 170 -2.87 -21.56 -9.47
C LEU A 170 -2.43 -21.92 -8.04
N ASN A 171 -1.41 -22.76 -7.91
CA ASN A 171 -0.85 -23.10 -6.60
C ASN A 171 -0.21 -21.88 -5.92
N GLU A 172 0.56 -21.06 -6.64
CA GLU A 172 1.11 -19.81 -6.07
C GLU A 172 0.00 -18.85 -5.67
N LYS A 173 -1.02 -18.67 -6.51
CA LYS A 173 -2.19 -17.82 -6.22
C LYS A 173 -2.86 -18.23 -4.90
N SER A 174 -3.06 -19.54 -4.70
CA SER A 174 -3.67 -20.06 -3.47
C SER A 174 -2.89 -19.73 -2.19
N LYS A 175 -1.57 -19.48 -2.28
CA LYS A 175 -0.76 -19.06 -1.12
C LYS A 175 -1.04 -17.62 -0.74
N HIS A 176 -1.22 -16.74 -1.73
CA HIS A 176 -1.54 -15.33 -1.51
C HIS A 176 -2.99 -15.14 -1.04
N GLU A 177 -3.93 -15.96 -1.50
CA GLU A 177 -5.34 -15.92 -1.07
C GLU A 177 -5.53 -16.04 0.44
N ARG A 178 -4.59 -16.67 1.15
CA ARG A 178 -4.60 -16.78 2.64
C ARG A 178 -4.48 -15.43 3.35
N HIS A 179 -3.87 -14.45 2.70
CA HIS A 179 -3.65 -13.11 3.22
C HIS A 179 -4.61 -12.09 2.60
N TYR A 180 -5.29 -12.47 1.53
CA TYR A 180 -6.37 -11.68 0.97
C TYR A 180 -7.57 -11.66 1.91
N LEU A 181 -8.20 -10.49 2.04
CA LEU A 181 -9.33 -10.26 2.93
C LEU A 181 -10.53 -9.91 2.04
N PRO A 182 -11.70 -10.51 2.28
CA PRO A 182 -12.93 -10.07 1.64
C PRO A 182 -13.17 -8.58 1.87
N THR A 183 -13.74 -7.87 0.90
CA THR A 183 -13.95 -6.42 0.93
C THR A 183 -14.56 -5.93 2.25
N LYS A 184 -15.58 -6.63 2.74
CA LYS A 184 -16.25 -6.31 4.00
C LYS A 184 -15.32 -6.38 5.21
N ASP A 185 -14.43 -7.37 5.26
CA ASP A 185 -13.51 -7.55 6.39
C ASP A 185 -12.31 -6.62 6.28
N TRP A 186 -11.88 -6.31 5.06
CA TRP A 186 -10.92 -5.26 4.78
C TRP A 186 -11.41 -3.88 5.26
N GLU A 187 -12.63 -3.49 4.88
CA GLU A 187 -13.24 -2.21 5.30
C GLU A 187 -13.36 -2.11 6.83
N LYS A 188 -13.79 -3.21 7.48
CA LYS A 188 -13.82 -3.29 8.95
C LYS A 188 -12.44 -3.12 9.55
N LEU A 189 -11.42 -3.77 8.99
CA LEU A 189 -10.05 -3.69 9.49
C LEU A 189 -9.49 -2.26 9.36
N GLN A 190 -9.79 -1.58 8.24
CA GLN A 190 -9.44 -0.17 8.06
C GLN A 190 -10.18 0.75 9.03
N SER A 191 -11.48 0.50 9.25
CA SER A 191 -12.29 1.25 10.21
C SER A 191 -11.80 1.06 11.66
N LEU A 192 -11.48 -0.18 12.03
CA LEU A 192 -10.91 -0.54 13.33
C LEU A 192 -9.57 0.18 13.54
N LYS A 193 -8.67 0.10 12.55
CA LYS A 193 -7.40 0.83 12.57
C LYS A 193 -7.63 2.32 12.81
N LYS A 194 -8.53 2.95 12.05
CA LYS A 194 -8.89 4.37 12.21
C LYS A 194 -9.40 4.69 13.61
N SER A 195 -10.30 3.87 14.16
CA SER A 195 -10.86 4.06 15.50
C SER A 195 -9.81 3.95 16.59
N ILE A 196 -8.92 2.95 16.50
CA ILE A 196 -7.83 2.76 17.47
C ILE A 196 -6.89 3.96 17.44
N PHE A 197 -6.56 4.44 16.26
CA PHE A 197 -5.70 5.62 16.14
C PHE A 197 -6.36 6.88 16.68
N GLN A 198 -7.66 7.09 16.44
CA GLN A 198 -8.37 8.21 17.05
C GLN A 198 -8.32 8.14 18.58
N ASP A 199 -8.57 6.97 19.17
CA ASP A 199 -8.49 6.77 20.62
C ASP A 199 -7.06 7.00 21.17
N ILE A 200 -6.03 6.59 20.43
CA ILE A 200 -4.61 6.87 20.76
C ILE A 200 -4.33 8.37 20.78
N LEU A 201 -4.83 9.12 19.78
CA LEU A 201 -4.63 10.57 19.65
C LEU A 201 -5.38 11.34 20.73
N ASP A 202 -6.64 10.99 20.97
CA ASP A 202 -7.51 11.60 21.97
C ASP A 202 -6.92 11.42 23.37
N ARG A 203 -6.49 10.21 23.71
CA ARG A 203 -5.79 9.93 24.98
C ARG A 203 -4.43 10.60 25.07
N GLY A 204 -3.74 10.75 23.94
CA GLY A 204 -2.43 11.38 23.83
C GLY A 204 -2.43 12.91 23.89
N GLY A 205 -3.61 13.53 24.00
CA GLY A 205 -3.78 14.99 24.02
C GLY A 205 -3.55 15.65 22.66
N PHE A 206 -3.61 14.91 21.56
CA PHE A 206 -3.39 15.41 20.21
C PHE A 206 -4.72 15.93 19.64
N LYS A 207 -5.04 17.21 19.85
CA LYS A 207 -6.20 17.84 19.19
C LYS A 207 -5.88 18.13 17.72
N ALA A 208 -6.82 17.85 16.83
CA ALA A 208 -6.73 18.25 15.42
C ALA A 208 -6.57 19.79 15.32
N ILE A 209 -5.76 20.26 14.36
CA ILE A 209 -5.47 21.69 14.15
C ILE A 209 -6.77 22.51 13.99
N ASP A 210 -7.82 21.91 13.43
CA ASP A 210 -9.11 22.56 13.20
C ASP A 210 -9.96 22.76 14.47
N GLU A 211 -9.59 22.13 15.59
CA GLU A 211 -10.29 22.24 16.89
C GLU A 211 -9.51 23.01 17.96
N ILE A 212 -8.43 23.70 17.59
CA ILE A 212 -7.87 24.76 18.44
C ILE A 212 -8.79 25.98 18.33
N LYS A 213 -10.03 25.86 18.81
CA LYS A 213 -10.67 27.01 19.43
C LYS A 213 -9.81 27.31 20.65
N HIS A 214 -9.21 28.50 20.70
CA HIS A 214 -8.63 29.03 21.91
C HIS A 214 -9.74 29.05 22.99
N SER A 215 -9.89 27.96 23.73
CA SER A 215 -10.73 27.89 24.91
C SER A 215 -9.97 28.58 26.03
N GLY A 216 -9.98 29.90 25.92
CA GLY A 216 -9.29 30.82 26.78
C GLY A 216 -9.55 32.18 26.18
N ALA A 217 -10.60 32.83 26.64
CA ALA A 217 -10.72 34.27 26.48
C ALA A 217 -9.56 34.90 27.26
N VAL A 218 -8.37 34.92 26.66
CA VAL A 218 -7.35 35.88 27.03
C VAL A 218 -7.86 37.16 26.41
N ASN A 219 -8.54 37.96 27.22
CA ASN A 219 -8.77 39.35 26.87
C ASN A 219 -7.40 40.03 26.84
N VAL A 220 -6.74 39.97 25.69
CA VAL A 220 -5.65 40.89 25.35
C VAL A 220 -6.33 42.22 25.11
N ASN A 221 -6.68 42.92 26.19
CA ASN A 221 -6.80 44.37 26.14
C ASN A 221 -5.45 44.84 25.61
N ASN A 222 -5.40 45.19 24.33
CA ASN A 222 -4.24 45.86 23.76
C ASN A 222 -4.13 47.19 24.52
N PRO A 223 -3.12 47.39 25.38
CA PRO A 223 -3.03 48.60 26.19
C PRO A 223 -2.74 49.85 25.35
N LEU A 224 -2.54 49.67 24.04
CA LEU A 224 -2.28 50.72 23.05
C LEU A 224 -3.50 50.96 22.12
N ASP A 225 -4.63 50.28 22.37
CA ASP A 225 -5.83 50.46 21.58
C ASP A 225 -6.44 51.85 21.84
N GLY A 226 -6.57 52.66 20.79
CA GLY A 226 -7.05 54.03 20.87
C GLY A 226 -5.98 55.13 20.80
N LEU A 227 -4.68 54.78 20.72
CA LEU A 227 -3.62 55.76 20.49
C LEU A 227 -3.45 56.07 19.00
N THR A 228 -3.27 57.35 18.67
CA THR A 228 -2.95 57.80 17.32
C THR A 228 -1.52 57.42 16.93
N GLU A 229 -1.24 57.36 15.62
CA GLU A 229 0.10 57.01 15.12
C GLU A 229 1.21 57.92 15.68
N GLU A 230 0.86 59.19 15.94
CA GLU A 230 1.78 60.19 16.46
C GLU A 230 2.09 59.98 17.96
N GLU A 231 1.11 59.53 18.74
CA GLU A 231 1.27 59.16 20.15
C GLU A 231 2.09 57.87 20.32
N LEU A 232 1.90 56.90 19.44
CA LEU A 232 2.70 55.68 19.40
C LEU A 232 4.17 55.98 19.06
N ARG A 233 4.43 56.93 18.14
CA ARG A 233 5.79 57.35 17.80
C ARG A 233 6.49 58.08 18.95
N ARG A 234 5.77 58.86 19.76
CA ARG A 234 6.34 59.51 20.96
C ARG A 234 6.65 58.49 22.06
N LEU A 235 5.78 57.50 22.29
CA LEU A 235 6.03 56.42 23.23
C LEU A 235 7.24 55.55 22.85
N ALA A 236 7.42 55.30 21.55
CA ALA A 236 8.53 54.48 21.05
C ALA A 236 9.88 55.21 21.09
N ASN A 237 9.90 56.53 20.91
CA ASN A 237 11.14 57.31 20.80
C ASN A 237 11.50 58.09 22.09
N GLY A 238 10.63 58.06 23.10
CA GLY A 238 10.76 58.88 24.31
C GLY A 238 10.53 60.37 24.03
N PRO A 239 10.41 61.22 25.07
CA PRO A 239 10.34 62.66 24.89
C PRO A 239 11.61 63.24 24.25
#